data_AF-A0A143YG18-F1
#
_entry.id   AF-A0A143YG18-F1
#
_cell.length_a   1.000
_cell.length_b   1.000
_cell.length_c   1.000
_cell.angle_alpha   90.00
_cell.angle_beta   90.00
_cell.angle_gamma   90.00
#
_symmetry.space_group_name_H-M   'P 1'
#
loop_
_entity.id
_entity.type
_entity.pdbx_description
1 polymer ?
#
loop_
_entity_poly.entity_id
_entity_poly.type
_entity_poly.pdbx_seq_one_letter_code
_entity_poly.pdbx_strand_id
1 'polypeptide(L)'
;MRPIVTYEELEKDKADKSILFVDVRSPKEYAKATIPGAVNIPVLDDEDRKEVGTLYVSGRIDEAKMYGINAIAPRLPEMFARYQGYVKAYDRVVIFCSRGGFRSNSIFSLLKSLGMDVYRLEGGYKGYRNHINKQVPMLFEKVRFVTLYGNTGSGKTAILHELKERGANILDLEGCANHRGSLLGSVGLERKEPNSQKMFESLLVDTAKNWQQPLIVFTEGESKRIGKVVLPPALVDAMRRGRNIKIEASLDYRIGLLKQDYVHGNKEEINQALDGLKQYVNAERVEGYKASILQNDFEAVIEDLLLSYYDPRYNYNKKEYVADFHNESPTKTAEAILEWAKNIEYETDTDQTQEMGLSNPPV
;
A
#
# COMPACT_ATOMS: atom_id res chain seq x y z
N MET A 1 -32.35 -9.53 -0.78
CA MET A 1 -31.00 -9.69 -1.40
C MET A 1 -30.51 -11.09 -1.07
N ARG A 2 -29.93 -11.85 -2.01
CA ARG A 2 -29.32 -13.15 -1.66
C ARG A 2 -28.18 -12.87 -0.66
N PRO A 3 -28.06 -13.58 0.47
CA PRO A 3 -27.06 -13.26 1.49
C PRO A 3 -25.63 -13.73 1.10
N ILE A 4 -25.42 -13.97 -0.20
CA ILE A 4 -24.16 -14.26 -0.86
C ILE A 4 -24.00 -13.18 -1.93
N VAL A 5 -22.85 -12.51 -1.93
CA VAL A 5 -22.58 -11.32 -2.75
C VAL A 5 -21.18 -11.38 -3.33
N THR A 6 -21.01 -10.86 -4.55
CA THR A 6 -19.69 -10.67 -5.17
C THR A 6 -19.03 -9.38 -4.68
N TYR A 7 -17.72 -9.23 -4.90
CA TYR A 7 -17.04 -8.00 -4.54
C TYR A 7 -17.47 -6.83 -5.44
N GLU A 8 -17.70 -7.13 -6.72
CA GLU A 8 -18.18 -6.19 -7.74
C GLU A 8 -19.55 -5.59 -7.38
N GLU A 9 -20.48 -6.41 -6.89
CA GLU A 9 -21.79 -5.93 -6.42
C GLU A 9 -21.63 -5.02 -5.20
N LEU A 10 -20.74 -5.39 -4.27
CA LEU A 10 -20.48 -4.58 -3.09
C LEU A 10 -19.84 -3.23 -3.44
N GLU A 11 -18.93 -3.17 -4.42
CA GLU A 11 -18.37 -1.89 -4.87
C GLU A 11 -19.39 -0.97 -5.53
N LYS A 12 -20.31 -1.51 -6.33
CA LYS A 12 -21.38 -0.70 -6.95
C LYS A 12 -22.37 -0.14 -5.92
N ASP A 13 -22.62 -0.90 -4.86
CA ASP A 13 -23.52 -0.53 -3.78
C ASP A 13 -22.89 0.40 -2.72
N LYS A 14 -21.59 0.71 -2.81
CA LYS A 14 -20.85 1.44 -1.76
C LYS A 14 -21.25 2.90 -1.58
N ALA A 15 -21.95 3.50 -2.55
CA ALA A 15 -22.19 4.95 -2.54
C ALA A 15 -22.90 5.45 -1.27
N ASP A 16 -23.71 4.60 -0.59
CA ASP A 16 -24.50 5.00 0.58
C ASP A 16 -24.45 4.02 1.78
N LYS A 17 -23.54 3.03 1.78
CA LYS A 17 -23.52 1.99 2.83
C LYS A 17 -22.13 1.74 3.41
N SER A 18 -22.06 1.72 4.73
CA SER A 18 -20.91 1.26 5.48
C SER A 18 -20.80 -0.27 5.42
N ILE A 19 -19.67 -0.78 4.91
CA ILE A 19 -19.45 -2.21 4.73
C ILE A 19 -18.22 -2.63 5.54
N LEU A 20 -18.41 -3.56 6.48
CA LEU A 20 -17.32 -4.22 7.17
C LEU A 20 -17.03 -5.59 6.53
N PHE A 21 -15.81 -5.80 6.10
CA PHE A 21 -15.32 -7.12 5.70
C PHE A 21 -14.73 -7.84 6.90
N VAL A 22 -15.15 -9.09 7.11
CA VAL A 22 -14.65 -9.96 8.18
C VAL A 22 -13.90 -11.15 7.58
N ASP A 23 -12.58 -11.14 7.74
CA ASP A 23 -11.70 -12.22 7.30
C ASP A 23 -11.66 -13.30 8.37
N VAL A 24 -12.20 -14.48 8.04
CA VAL A 24 -12.23 -15.61 8.98
C VAL A 24 -11.09 -16.62 8.77
N ARG A 25 -10.10 -16.25 7.95
CA ARG A 25 -8.85 -17.01 7.82
C ARG A 25 -7.97 -16.83 9.06
N SER A 26 -6.92 -17.63 9.16
CA SER A 26 -6.00 -17.57 10.28
C SER A 26 -5.26 -16.22 10.35
N PRO A 27 -4.74 -15.82 11.53
CA PRO A 27 -4.01 -14.56 11.68
C PRO A 27 -2.85 -14.39 10.69
N LYS A 28 -2.08 -15.45 10.41
CA LYS A 28 -1.00 -15.42 9.41
C LYS A 28 -1.50 -15.21 7.98
N GLU A 29 -2.64 -15.82 7.60
CA GLU A 29 -3.25 -15.61 6.29
C GLU A 29 -3.73 -14.15 6.13
N TYR A 30 -4.30 -13.57 7.19
CA TYR A 30 -4.77 -12.18 7.25
C TYR A 30 -3.61 -11.18 7.20
N ALA A 31 -2.60 -11.35 8.07
CA ALA A 31 -1.43 -10.48 8.15
C ALA A 31 -0.66 -10.41 6.84
N LYS A 32 -0.57 -11.53 6.10
CA LYS A 32 0.11 -11.58 4.80
C LYS A 32 -0.57 -10.71 3.75
N ALA A 33 -1.89 -10.78 3.64
CA ALA A 33 -2.71 -9.94 2.77
C ALA A 33 -4.19 -10.19 3.05
N THR A 34 -5.00 -9.14 3.07
CA THR A 34 -6.46 -9.21 3.22
C THR A 34 -7.14 -8.16 2.33
N ILE A 35 -8.45 -7.97 2.48
CA ILE A 35 -9.18 -6.84 1.88
C ILE A 35 -8.87 -5.59 2.74
N PRO A 36 -8.44 -4.46 2.16
CA PRO A 36 -8.21 -3.22 2.92
C PRO A 36 -9.41 -2.86 3.81
N GLY A 37 -9.13 -2.51 5.07
CA GLY A 37 -10.14 -2.20 6.09
C GLY A 37 -10.85 -3.42 6.71
N ALA A 38 -10.54 -4.66 6.29
CA ALA A 38 -11.12 -5.85 6.91
C ALA A 38 -10.62 -6.06 8.34
N VAL A 39 -11.45 -6.69 9.18
CA VAL A 39 -11.06 -7.18 10.51
C VAL A 39 -10.89 -8.69 10.49
N ASN A 40 -10.02 -9.22 11.37
CA ASN A 40 -9.82 -10.67 11.51
C ASN A 40 -10.65 -11.25 12.67
N ILE A 41 -11.45 -12.27 12.35
CA ILE A 41 -12.14 -13.13 13.34
C ILE A 41 -11.91 -14.58 12.92
N PRO A 42 -10.75 -15.15 13.27
CA PRO A 42 -10.32 -16.44 12.73
C PRO A 42 -11.24 -17.58 13.19
N VAL A 43 -11.66 -18.45 12.25
CA VAL A 43 -12.30 -19.74 12.59
C VAL A 43 -11.30 -20.70 13.23
N LEU A 44 -10.06 -20.64 12.76
CA LEU A 44 -8.93 -21.46 13.18
C LEU A 44 -7.74 -20.52 13.38
N ASP A 45 -6.97 -20.70 14.44
CA ASP A 45 -5.68 -20.03 14.55
C ASP A 45 -4.65 -20.65 13.57
N ASP A 46 -3.40 -20.23 13.64
CA ASP A 46 -2.38 -20.68 12.68
C ASP A 46 -1.99 -22.15 12.85
N GLU A 47 -1.97 -22.67 14.08
CA GLU A 47 -1.66 -24.07 14.36
C GLU A 47 -2.87 -24.96 14.04
N ASP A 48 -4.06 -24.55 14.44
CA ASP A 48 -5.32 -25.21 14.07
C ASP A 48 -5.45 -25.32 12.55
N ARG A 49 -5.16 -24.22 11.85
CA ARG A 49 -5.24 -24.15 10.39
C ARG A 49 -4.25 -25.10 9.74
N LYS A 50 -3.05 -25.25 10.31
CA LYS A 50 -2.04 -26.17 9.83
C LYS A 50 -2.51 -27.61 10.00
N GLU A 51 -2.98 -27.97 11.19
CA GLU A 51 -3.43 -29.33 11.49
C GLU A 51 -4.65 -29.76 10.67
N VAL A 52 -5.70 -28.93 10.65
CA VAL A 52 -6.89 -29.16 9.80
C VAL A 52 -6.49 -29.28 8.34
N GLY A 53 -5.53 -28.48 7.88
CA GLY A 53 -5.00 -28.57 6.52
C GLY A 53 -4.34 -29.93 6.21
N THR A 54 -3.51 -30.43 7.13
CA THR A 54 -2.82 -31.73 7.02
C THR A 54 -3.83 -32.88 6.99
N LEU A 55 -4.82 -32.88 7.89
CA LEU A 55 -5.88 -33.89 7.91
C LEU A 55 -6.72 -33.87 6.63
N TYR A 56 -7.03 -32.68 6.10
CA TYR A 56 -7.80 -32.56 4.87
C TYR A 56 -7.05 -33.10 3.64
N VAL A 57 -5.75 -32.79 3.51
CA VAL A 57 -4.91 -33.25 2.39
C VAL A 57 -4.67 -34.76 2.46
N SER A 58 -4.60 -35.33 3.66
CA SER A 58 -4.48 -36.79 3.85
C SER A 58 -5.80 -37.56 3.68
N GLY A 59 -6.90 -36.89 3.32
CA GLY A 59 -8.21 -37.52 3.10
C GLY A 59 -9.00 -37.83 4.39
N ARG A 60 -8.48 -37.47 5.56
CA ARG A 60 -9.12 -37.66 6.88
C ARG A 60 -10.12 -36.53 7.16
N ILE A 61 -11.12 -36.41 6.28
CA ILE A 61 -12.03 -35.26 6.23
C ILE A 61 -12.86 -35.10 7.51
N ASP A 62 -13.40 -36.18 8.07
CA ASP A 62 -14.25 -36.09 9.25
C ASP A 62 -13.44 -35.79 10.51
N GLU A 63 -12.20 -36.27 10.58
CA GLU A 63 -11.26 -35.89 11.64
C GLU A 63 -10.88 -34.41 11.54
N ALA A 64 -10.66 -33.90 10.33
CA ALA A 64 -10.41 -32.47 10.10
C ALA A 64 -11.60 -31.61 10.55
N LYS A 65 -12.84 -32.06 10.30
CA LYS A 65 -14.06 -31.38 10.77
C LYS A 65 -14.16 -31.41 12.30
N MET A 66 -13.96 -32.58 12.91
CA MET A 66 -14.04 -32.74 14.36
C MET A 66 -12.99 -31.88 15.07
N TYR A 67 -11.76 -31.88 14.57
CA TYR A 67 -10.70 -31.00 15.06
C TYR A 67 -11.12 -29.52 14.98
N GLY A 68 -11.63 -29.08 13.81
CA GLY A 68 -12.08 -27.71 13.63
C GLY A 68 -13.23 -27.30 14.57
N ILE A 69 -14.16 -28.21 14.87
CA ILE A 69 -15.24 -27.97 15.84
C ILE A 69 -14.66 -27.77 17.24
N ASN A 70 -13.76 -28.65 17.68
CA ASN A 70 -13.13 -28.55 19.00
C ASN A 70 -12.30 -27.28 19.14
N ALA A 71 -11.59 -26.88 18.09
CA ALA A 71 -10.78 -25.67 18.05
C ALA A 71 -11.63 -24.39 18.15
N ILE A 72 -12.78 -24.34 17.47
CA ILE A 72 -13.60 -23.13 17.44
C ILE A 72 -14.55 -23.00 18.62
N ALA A 73 -15.08 -24.11 19.15
CA ALA A 73 -16.16 -24.12 20.14
C ALA A 73 -15.91 -23.19 21.34
N PRO A 74 -14.71 -23.16 21.97
CA PRO A 74 -14.44 -22.28 23.10
C PRO A 74 -14.50 -20.79 22.76
N ARG A 75 -14.27 -20.42 21.49
CA ARG A 75 -14.21 -19.03 21.00
C ARG A 75 -15.56 -18.52 20.47
N LEU A 76 -16.55 -19.40 20.31
CA LEU A 76 -17.85 -19.04 19.75
C LEU A 76 -18.58 -17.91 20.50
N PRO A 77 -18.62 -17.89 21.86
CA PRO A 77 -19.33 -16.83 22.57
C PRO A 77 -18.72 -15.44 22.33
N GLU A 78 -17.40 -15.30 22.39
CA GLU A 78 -16.70 -14.05 22.13
C GLU A 78 -16.88 -13.60 20.68
N MET A 79 -16.71 -14.53 19.73
CA MET A 79 -16.93 -14.27 18.31
C MET A 79 -18.35 -13.76 18.05
N PHE A 80 -19.36 -14.39 18.65
CA PHE A 80 -20.76 -13.97 18.52
C PHE A 80 -20.98 -12.54 19.05
N ALA A 81 -20.43 -12.20 20.22
CA ALA A 81 -20.52 -10.85 20.79
C ALA A 81 -19.87 -9.80 19.86
N ARG A 82 -18.73 -10.13 19.25
CA ARG A 82 -18.09 -9.26 18.25
C ARG A 82 -18.98 -9.03 17.02
N TYR A 83 -19.57 -10.09 16.47
CA TYR A 83 -20.51 -9.95 15.35
C TYR A 83 -21.74 -9.12 15.74
N GLN A 84 -22.30 -9.27 16.95
CA GLN A 84 -23.39 -8.41 17.44
C GLN A 84 -23.00 -6.93 17.47
N GLY A 85 -21.76 -6.61 17.85
CA GLY A 85 -21.25 -5.25 17.78
C GLY A 85 -21.16 -4.74 16.35
N TYR A 86 -20.61 -5.55 15.44
CA TYR A 86 -20.41 -5.15 14.05
C TYR A 86 -21.72 -4.96 13.28
N VAL A 87 -22.72 -5.83 13.43
CA VAL A 87 -24.02 -5.66 12.75
C VAL A 87 -24.83 -4.46 13.25
N LYS A 88 -24.48 -3.91 14.41
CA LYS A 88 -25.05 -2.64 14.91
C LYS A 88 -24.31 -1.41 14.40
N ALA A 89 -23.02 -1.56 14.09
CA ALA A 89 -22.13 -0.46 13.72
C ALA A 89 -22.01 -0.26 12.20
N TYR A 90 -22.34 -1.28 11.40
CA TYR A 90 -22.19 -1.26 9.94
C TYR A 90 -23.47 -1.72 9.25
N ASP A 91 -23.79 -1.11 8.12
CA ASP A 91 -24.97 -1.46 7.31
C ASP A 91 -24.87 -2.87 6.72
N ARG A 92 -23.64 -3.33 6.44
CA ARG A 92 -23.37 -4.68 5.95
C ARG A 92 -22.11 -5.26 6.57
N VAL A 93 -22.24 -6.47 7.13
CA VAL A 93 -21.11 -7.27 7.60
C VAL A 93 -20.90 -8.45 6.65
N VAL A 94 -19.78 -8.47 5.93
CA VAL A 94 -19.49 -9.44 4.87
C VAL A 94 -18.36 -10.38 5.29
N ILE A 95 -18.70 -11.65 5.46
CA ILE A 95 -17.79 -12.69 5.93
C ILE A 95 -17.11 -13.37 4.74
N PHE A 96 -15.80 -13.57 4.83
CA PHE A 96 -15.06 -14.27 3.78
C PHE A 96 -13.93 -15.15 4.33
N CYS A 97 -13.61 -16.21 3.58
CA CYS A 97 -12.40 -17.01 3.78
C CYS A 97 -11.60 -17.07 2.48
N SER A 98 -10.63 -17.97 2.34
CA SER A 98 -9.73 -17.97 1.17
C SER A 98 -10.46 -18.16 -0.17
N ARG A 99 -11.52 -18.99 -0.23
CA ARG A 99 -12.25 -19.32 -1.47
C ARG A 99 -13.78 -19.29 -1.34
N GLY A 100 -14.32 -18.74 -0.25
CA GLY A 100 -15.75 -18.83 0.04
C GLY A 100 -16.22 -20.27 0.29
N GLY A 101 -15.36 -21.09 0.90
CA GLY A 101 -15.65 -22.51 1.18
C GLY A 101 -16.21 -22.72 2.59
N PHE A 102 -15.92 -23.90 3.14
CA PHE A 102 -16.49 -24.39 4.41
C PHE A 102 -16.32 -23.43 5.59
N ARG A 103 -15.12 -22.88 5.82
CA ARG A 103 -14.82 -21.98 6.95
C ARG A 103 -15.74 -20.76 7.02
N SER A 104 -15.90 -20.02 5.92
CA SER A 104 -16.82 -18.88 5.89
C SER A 104 -18.28 -19.32 5.92
N ASN A 105 -18.60 -20.47 5.31
CA ASN A 105 -19.98 -20.95 5.23
C ASN A 105 -20.50 -21.43 6.57
N SER A 106 -19.68 -22.13 7.38
CA SER A 106 -20.09 -22.62 8.70
C SER A 106 -20.47 -21.48 9.64
N ILE A 107 -19.62 -20.46 9.73
CA ILE A 107 -19.90 -19.26 10.55
C ILE A 107 -21.08 -18.49 10.00
N PHE A 108 -21.12 -18.25 8.69
CA PHE A 108 -22.24 -17.58 8.05
C PHE A 108 -23.57 -18.27 8.34
N SER A 109 -23.65 -19.60 8.21
CA SER A 109 -24.86 -20.37 8.49
C SER A 109 -25.27 -20.30 9.96
N LEU A 110 -24.31 -20.41 10.89
CA LEU A 110 -24.57 -20.28 12.33
C LEU A 110 -25.17 -18.89 12.64
N LEU A 111 -24.51 -17.82 12.21
CA LEU A 111 -24.97 -16.45 12.48
C LEU A 111 -26.34 -16.18 11.82
N LYS A 112 -26.57 -16.68 10.61
CA LYS A 112 -27.88 -16.59 9.95
C LYS A 112 -28.98 -17.35 10.71
N SER A 113 -28.69 -18.55 11.22
CA SER A 113 -29.66 -19.30 12.05
C SER A 113 -30.01 -18.57 13.35
N LEU A 114 -29.12 -17.71 13.85
CA LEU A 114 -29.33 -16.85 15.01
C LEU A 114 -29.98 -15.50 14.64
N GLY A 115 -30.44 -15.33 13.39
CA GLY A 115 -31.15 -14.15 12.93
C GLY A 115 -30.28 -12.93 12.61
N MET A 116 -28.96 -13.08 12.51
CA MET A 116 -28.07 -11.95 12.22
C MET A 116 -28.06 -11.57 10.75
N ASP A 117 -28.08 -10.26 10.47
CA ASP A 117 -27.91 -9.77 9.10
C ASP A 117 -26.45 -9.71 8.66
N VAL A 118 -25.90 -10.87 8.34
CA VAL A 118 -24.56 -11.01 7.74
C VAL A 118 -24.64 -11.44 6.28
N TYR A 119 -23.58 -11.18 5.53
CA TYR A 119 -23.43 -11.58 4.13
C TYR A 119 -22.19 -12.45 3.99
N ARG A 120 -22.11 -13.22 2.91
CA ARG A 120 -20.92 -14.02 2.57
C ARG A 120 -20.35 -13.59 1.23
N LEU A 121 -19.05 -13.37 1.18
CA LEU A 121 -18.37 -13.03 -0.07
C LEU A 121 -18.22 -14.28 -0.95
N GLU A 122 -18.84 -14.25 -2.13
CA GLU A 122 -18.70 -15.26 -3.15
C GLU A 122 -17.25 -15.35 -3.64
N GLY A 123 -16.72 -16.57 -3.78
CA GLY A 123 -15.33 -16.80 -4.16
C GLY A 123 -14.29 -16.38 -3.09
N GLY A 124 -14.72 -15.76 -1.99
CA GLY A 124 -13.87 -15.32 -0.89
C GLY A 124 -12.71 -14.40 -1.32
N TYR A 125 -11.58 -14.49 -0.61
CA TYR A 125 -10.40 -13.69 -0.93
C TYR A 125 -9.85 -13.97 -2.34
N LYS A 126 -9.99 -15.19 -2.87
CA LYS A 126 -9.62 -15.50 -4.26
C LYS A 126 -10.48 -14.72 -5.26
N GLY A 127 -11.79 -14.64 -5.03
CA GLY A 127 -12.72 -13.83 -5.83
C GLY A 127 -12.30 -12.37 -5.85
N TYR A 128 -12.10 -11.78 -4.67
CA TYR A 128 -11.55 -10.43 -4.50
C TYR A 128 -10.21 -10.24 -5.24
N ARG A 129 -9.28 -11.20 -5.16
CA ARG A 129 -8.00 -11.10 -5.87
C ARG A 129 -8.13 -11.12 -7.38
N ASN A 130 -9.06 -11.90 -7.92
CA ASN A 130 -9.34 -11.88 -9.35
C ASN A 130 -9.88 -10.52 -9.78
N HIS A 131 -10.72 -9.90 -8.95
CA HIS A 131 -11.22 -8.56 -9.19
C HIS A 131 -10.10 -7.51 -9.24
N ILE A 132 -9.21 -7.48 -8.22
CA ILE A 132 -8.06 -6.56 -8.19
C ILE A 132 -7.14 -6.74 -9.40
N ASN A 133 -6.85 -7.99 -9.78
CA ASN A 133 -5.98 -8.27 -10.93
C ASN A 133 -6.57 -7.72 -12.25
N LYS A 134 -7.90 -7.67 -12.39
CA LYS A 134 -8.57 -7.07 -13.54
C LYS A 134 -8.58 -5.55 -13.47
N GLN A 135 -8.77 -4.99 -12.27
CA GLN A 135 -8.84 -3.55 -12.04
C GLN A 135 -7.51 -2.82 -12.29
N VAL A 136 -6.38 -3.39 -11.84
CA VAL A 136 -5.06 -2.73 -11.90
C VAL A 136 -4.69 -2.20 -13.31
N PRO A 137 -4.80 -3.00 -14.40
CA PRO A 137 -4.53 -2.48 -15.74
C PRO A 137 -5.50 -1.35 -16.17
N MET A 138 -6.79 -1.53 -15.93
CA MET A 138 -7.84 -0.56 -16.34
C MET A 138 -7.70 0.77 -15.58
N LEU A 139 -7.27 0.70 -14.33
CA LEU A 139 -7.08 1.88 -13.48
C LEU A 139 -5.98 2.77 -14.04
N PHE A 140 -4.78 2.21 -14.26
CA PHE A 140 -3.61 3.00 -14.66
C PHE A 140 -3.60 3.41 -16.13
N GLU A 141 -4.48 2.86 -16.96
CA GLU A 141 -4.65 3.30 -18.34
C GLU A 141 -5.10 4.76 -18.42
N LYS A 142 -6.01 5.18 -17.53
CA LYS A 142 -6.69 6.48 -17.52
C LYS A 142 -5.96 7.57 -16.73
N VAL A 143 -4.98 7.20 -15.91
CA VAL A 143 -4.30 8.10 -14.97
C VAL A 143 -3.15 8.82 -15.68
N ARG A 144 -3.03 10.13 -15.42
CA ARG A 144 -1.85 10.91 -15.79
C ARG A 144 -1.00 11.14 -14.54
N PHE A 145 0.18 10.55 -14.49
CA PHE A 145 1.06 10.71 -13.33
C PHE A 145 1.91 11.97 -13.42
N VAL A 146 2.10 12.62 -12.27
CA VAL A 146 3.21 13.54 -12.01
C VAL A 146 4.13 12.86 -11.01
N THR A 147 5.30 12.44 -11.46
CA THR A 147 6.22 11.61 -10.67
C THR A 147 7.35 12.46 -10.09
N LEU A 148 7.44 12.48 -8.75
CA LEU A 148 8.46 13.19 -7.98
C LEU A 148 9.73 12.35 -7.89
N TYR A 149 10.81 12.81 -8.50
CA TYR A 149 12.13 12.19 -8.47
C TYR A 149 13.06 12.99 -7.59
N GLY A 150 13.84 12.35 -6.73
CA GLY A 150 14.83 13.04 -5.90
C GLY A 150 15.62 12.06 -5.04
N ASN A 151 16.79 12.49 -4.60
CA ASN A 151 17.67 11.67 -3.77
C ASN A 151 16.99 11.26 -2.44
N THR A 152 17.53 10.24 -1.77
CA THR A 152 17.03 9.76 -0.46
C THR A 152 16.99 10.89 0.56
N GLY A 153 15.85 11.10 1.23
CA GLY A 153 15.70 12.18 2.21
C GLY A 153 15.35 13.55 1.61
N SER A 154 15.06 13.66 0.31
CA SER A 154 14.63 14.94 -0.30
C SER A 154 13.21 15.40 0.10
N GLY A 155 12.49 14.65 0.92
CA GLY A 155 11.16 15.02 1.42
C GLY A 155 9.97 14.67 0.51
N LYS A 156 10.17 13.82 -0.51
CA LYS A 156 9.10 13.44 -1.47
C LYS A 156 7.80 12.98 -0.80
N THR A 157 7.89 12.05 0.16
CA THR A 157 6.73 11.49 0.86
C THR A 157 5.98 12.58 1.63
N ALA A 158 6.70 13.48 2.32
CA ALA A 158 6.09 14.61 3.02
C ALA A 158 5.39 15.58 2.03
N ILE A 159 6.02 15.86 0.89
CA ILE A 159 5.40 16.68 -0.18
C ILE A 159 4.12 16.01 -0.70
N LEU A 160 4.12 14.69 -0.92
CA LEU A 160 2.93 13.97 -1.36
C LEU A 160 1.79 14.09 -0.34
N HIS A 161 2.06 13.96 0.95
CA HIS A 161 1.03 14.14 1.97
C HIS A 161 0.47 15.56 2.01
N GLU A 162 1.31 16.59 1.89
CA GLU A 162 0.89 17.99 1.76
C GLU A 162 0.03 18.22 0.51
N LEU A 163 0.38 17.60 -0.62
CA LEU A 163 -0.43 17.64 -1.85
C LEU A 163 -1.82 17.03 -1.61
N LYS A 164 -1.90 15.91 -0.89
CA LYS A 164 -3.17 15.25 -0.54
C LYS A 164 -4.04 16.11 0.38
N GLU A 165 -3.45 16.72 1.40
CA GLU A 165 -4.17 17.62 2.32
C GLU A 165 -4.79 18.82 1.59
N ARG A 166 -4.17 19.24 0.48
CA ARG A 166 -4.64 20.31 -0.40
C ARG A 166 -5.60 19.84 -1.49
N GLY A 167 -6.04 18.59 -1.44
CA GLY A 167 -7.06 18.02 -2.33
C GLY A 167 -6.53 17.41 -3.63
N ALA A 168 -5.21 17.28 -3.79
CA ALA A 168 -4.66 16.58 -4.95
C ALA A 168 -4.78 15.06 -4.80
N ASN A 169 -4.95 14.36 -5.92
CA ASN A 169 -4.87 12.91 -5.91
C ASN A 169 -3.42 12.47 -5.76
N ILE A 170 -3.15 11.56 -4.84
CA ILE A 170 -1.82 10.98 -4.68
C ILE A 170 -1.84 9.46 -4.74
N LEU A 171 -0.69 8.89 -5.08
CA LEU A 171 -0.36 7.49 -4.92
C LEU A 171 0.98 7.37 -4.20
N ASP A 172 0.92 7.09 -2.90
CA ASP A 172 2.08 6.79 -2.06
C ASP A 172 2.45 5.31 -2.22
N LEU A 173 3.41 5.02 -3.09
CA LEU A 173 3.90 3.67 -3.41
C LEU A 173 4.68 3.06 -2.25
N GLU A 174 5.48 3.84 -1.53
CA GLU A 174 6.22 3.46 -0.33
C GLU A 174 5.26 3.08 0.79
N GLY A 175 4.21 3.87 1.01
CA GLY A 175 3.13 3.57 1.94
C GLY A 175 2.35 2.31 1.54
N CYS A 176 2.03 2.16 0.25
CA CYS A 176 1.42 0.92 -0.26
C CYS A 176 2.33 -0.30 -0.08
N ALA A 177 3.64 -0.14 -0.24
CA ALA A 177 4.62 -1.20 -0.04
C ALA A 177 4.93 -1.44 1.44
N ASN A 178 4.57 -0.51 2.32
CA ASN A 178 5.06 -0.40 3.69
C ASN A 178 6.60 -0.51 3.73
N HIS A 179 7.26 0.32 2.92
CA HIS A 179 8.71 0.33 2.75
C HIS A 179 9.19 1.64 2.13
N ARG A 180 10.14 2.34 2.76
CA ARG A 180 10.60 3.67 2.32
C ARG A 180 11.68 3.67 1.22
N GLY A 181 11.53 2.80 0.22
CA GLY A 181 12.40 2.75 -1.00
C GLY A 181 13.91 2.53 -0.79
N SER A 182 14.39 2.50 0.45
CA SER A 182 15.80 2.60 0.85
C SER A 182 16.21 1.42 1.72
N LEU A 183 17.51 1.24 1.94
CA LEU A 183 18.01 0.08 2.68
C LEU A 183 17.55 0.08 4.14
N LEU A 184 17.35 1.27 4.71
CA LEU A 184 16.80 1.47 6.04
C LEU A 184 15.28 1.68 6.01
N GLY A 185 14.64 1.43 4.86
CA GLY A 185 13.24 1.78 4.63
C GLY A 185 12.23 0.92 5.39
N SER A 186 12.67 -0.07 6.16
CA SER A 186 11.85 -0.82 7.11
C SER A 186 11.97 -0.34 8.56
N VAL A 187 12.94 0.52 8.87
CA VAL A 187 13.19 1.01 10.23
C VAL A 187 12.09 1.97 10.67
N GLY A 188 11.56 1.78 11.88
CA GLY A 188 10.60 2.73 12.48
C GLY A 188 9.21 2.72 11.84
N LEU A 189 8.89 1.74 11.00
CA LEU A 189 7.53 1.56 10.46
C LEU A 189 6.62 0.90 11.50
N GLU A 190 5.41 1.43 11.69
CA GLU A 190 4.41 0.89 12.63
C GLU A 190 4.09 -0.59 12.38
N ARG A 191 4.16 -1.01 11.11
CA ARG A 191 4.13 -2.42 10.71
C ARG A 191 5.54 -2.89 10.41
N LYS A 192 6.02 -3.85 11.21
CA LYS A 192 7.38 -4.40 11.13
C LYS A 192 7.72 -5.10 9.80
N GLU A 193 6.73 -5.51 9.01
CA GLU A 193 6.97 -6.22 7.74
C GLU A 193 6.44 -5.47 6.52
N PRO A 194 7.21 -5.41 5.42
CA PRO A 194 6.72 -4.89 4.14
C PRO A 194 5.49 -5.67 3.65
N ASN A 195 4.62 -4.98 2.93
CA ASN A 195 3.42 -5.60 2.36
C ASN A 195 3.79 -6.69 1.34
N SER A 196 2.97 -7.73 1.24
CA SER A 196 3.10 -8.70 0.15
C SER A 196 2.61 -8.11 -1.17
N GLN A 197 3.01 -8.69 -2.31
CA GLN A 197 2.54 -8.25 -3.64
C GLN A 197 1.01 -8.12 -3.73
N LYS A 198 0.27 -9.07 -3.12
CA LYS A 198 -1.20 -9.03 -3.10
C LYS A 198 -1.74 -7.90 -2.26
N MET A 199 -1.11 -7.58 -1.14
CA MET A 199 -1.55 -6.45 -0.31
C MET A 199 -1.22 -5.13 -1.00
N PHE A 200 -0.02 -5.02 -1.56
CA PHE A 200 0.42 -3.86 -2.35
C PHE A 200 -0.57 -3.52 -3.47
N GLU A 201 -0.87 -4.47 -4.36
CA GLU A 201 -1.84 -4.26 -5.45
C GLU A 201 -3.25 -3.94 -4.94
N SER A 202 -3.64 -4.47 -3.78
CA SER A 202 -4.92 -4.13 -3.17
C SER A 202 -4.96 -2.67 -2.72
N LEU A 203 -3.88 -2.19 -2.10
CA LEU A 203 -3.75 -0.81 -1.63
C LEU A 203 -3.65 0.19 -2.79
N LEU A 204 -3.01 -0.18 -3.90
CA LEU A 204 -2.99 0.63 -5.13
C LEU A 204 -4.42 0.93 -5.60
N VAL A 205 -5.27 -0.10 -5.73
CA VAL A 205 -6.66 0.05 -6.15
C VAL A 205 -7.49 0.76 -5.08
N ASP A 206 -7.25 0.48 -3.80
CA ASP A 206 -8.00 1.10 -2.71
C ASP A 206 -7.75 2.61 -2.60
N THR A 207 -6.51 3.04 -2.78
CA THR A 207 -6.11 4.46 -2.82
C THR A 207 -6.85 5.20 -3.93
N ALA A 208 -7.00 4.55 -5.08
CA ALA A 208 -7.63 5.14 -6.25
C ALA A 208 -9.14 5.35 -6.13
N LYS A 209 -9.82 4.69 -5.17
CA LYS A 209 -11.28 4.82 -4.99
C LYS A 209 -11.72 6.25 -4.65
N ASN A 210 -10.81 7.03 -4.06
CA ASN A 210 -11.09 8.39 -3.61
C ASN A 210 -10.53 9.46 -4.56
N TRP A 211 -10.01 9.08 -5.72
CA TRP A 211 -9.47 10.05 -6.68
C TRP A 211 -10.59 10.84 -7.36
N GLN A 212 -10.39 12.16 -7.43
CA GLN A 212 -11.29 13.12 -8.08
C GLN A 212 -10.86 13.35 -9.53
N GLN A 213 -11.80 13.77 -10.38
CA GLN A 213 -11.46 14.26 -11.72
C GLN A 213 -10.94 15.70 -11.65
N PRO A 214 -9.96 16.09 -12.49
CA PRO A 214 -9.24 15.25 -13.46
C PRO A 214 -8.28 14.25 -12.77
N LEU A 215 -8.07 13.08 -13.38
CA LEU A 215 -7.19 12.01 -12.84
C LEU A 215 -5.68 12.30 -13.03
N ILE A 216 -5.26 13.50 -12.61
CA ILE A 216 -3.84 13.78 -12.37
C ILE A 216 -3.50 13.26 -10.98
N VAL A 217 -2.49 12.38 -10.92
CA VAL A 217 -2.08 11.72 -9.68
C VAL A 217 -0.60 11.96 -9.43
N PHE A 218 -0.27 12.51 -8.26
CA PHE A 218 1.11 12.69 -7.83
C PHE A 218 1.63 11.43 -7.17
N THR A 219 2.84 11.02 -7.50
CA THR A 219 3.47 9.82 -6.94
C THR A 219 4.97 10.02 -6.85
N GLU A 220 5.65 9.23 -6.03
CA GLU A 220 7.10 9.22 -5.93
C GLU A 220 7.74 8.30 -6.98
N GLY A 221 8.89 8.74 -7.43
CA GLY A 221 9.67 8.11 -8.48
C GLY A 221 10.61 7.05 -7.95
N GLU A 222 10.09 5.83 -7.80
CA GLU A 222 10.88 4.69 -7.33
C GLU A 222 11.43 3.80 -8.44
N SER A 223 12.31 2.88 -8.05
CA SER A 223 12.73 1.79 -8.92
C SER A 223 11.55 0.84 -9.23
N LYS A 224 11.68 -0.03 -10.24
CA LYS A 224 10.64 -1.03 -10.56
C LYS A 224 10.27 -1.95 -9.39
N ARG A 225 11.11 -2.00 -8.34
CA ARG A 225 10.94 -2.80 -7.15
C ARG A 225 11.05 -1.91 -5.91
N ILE A 226 10.11 -2.07 -4.98
CA ILE A 226 10.14 -1.43 -3.66
C ILE A 226 10.18 -2.55 -2.62
N GLY A 227 11.32 -2.73 -1.96
CA GLY A 227 11.56 -3.90 -1.10
C GLY A 227 11.29 -5.23 -1.83
N LYS A 228 10.27 -5.97 -1.40
CA LYS A 228 9.87 -7.27 -1.99
C LYS A 228 8.76 -7.19 -3.04
N VAL A 229 8.17 -6.02 -3.26
CA VAL A 229 7.06 -5.84 -4.22
C VAL A 229 7.56 -5.26 -5.53
N VAL A 230 6.89 -5.62 -6.61
CA VAL A 230 7.20 -5.17 -7.97
C VAL A 230 6.04 -4.32 -8.47
N LEU A 231 6.36 -3.18 -9.07
CA LEU A 231 5.35 -2.30 -9.67
C LEU A 231 4.66 -3.04 -10.84
N PRO A 232 3.31 -3.06 -10.91
CA PRO A 232 2.60 -3.61 -12.05
C PRO A 232 3.05 -2.95 -13.37
N PRO A 233 3.16 -3.68 -14.48
CA PRO A 233 3.57 -3.11 -15.76
C PRO A 233 2.71 -1.90 -16.17
N ALA A 234 1.39 -1.99 -16.01
CA ALA A 234 0.47 -0.89 -16.30
C ALA A 234 0.75 0.38 -15.49
N LEU A 235 1.18 0.25 -14.23
CA LEU A 235 1.59 1.39 -13.40
C LEU A 235 2.90 1.99 -13.93
N VAL A 236 3.90 1.16 -14.23
CA VAL A 236 5.18 1.62 -14.79
C VAL A 236 4.97 2.36 -16.11
N ASP A 237 4.13 1.83 -17.00
CA ASP A 237 3.82 2.45 -18.28
C ASP A 237 3.04 3.76 -18.09
N ALA A 238 2.12 3.83 -17.12
CA ALA A 238 1.42 5.06 -16.78
C ALA A 238 2.36 6.14 -16.22
N MET A 239 3.27 5.77 -15.32
CA MET A 239 4.31 6.69 -14.81
C MET A 239 5.22 7.18 -15.94
N ARG A 240 5.57 6.30 -16.89
CA ARG A 240 6.41 6.63 -18.05
C ARG A 240 5.76 7.60 -19.03
N ARG A 241 4.44 7.47 -19.24
CA ARG A 241 3.63 8.42 -20.04
C ARG A 241 3.39 9.74 -19.31
N GLY A 242 3.57 9.75 -18.00
CA GLY A 242 3.40 10.91 -17.14
C GLY A 242 4.53 11.92 -17.27
N ARG A 243 4.48 12.92 -16.39
CA ARG A 243 5.49 13.97 -16.27
C ARG A 243 6.40 13.67 -15.09
N ASN A 244 7.70 13.93 -15.26
CA ASN A 244 8.69 13.74 -14.19
C ASN A 244 9.15 15.10 -13.68
N ILE A 245 9.08 15.32 -12.37
CA ILE A 245 9.62 16.51 -11.74
C ILE A 245 10.78 16.12 -10.82
N LYS A 246 11.78 16.98 -10.72
CA LYS A 246 12.92 16.78 -9.84
C LYS A 246 12.71 17.55 -8.53
N ILE A 247 12.95 16.89 -7.42
CA ILE A 247 12.94 17.43 -6.08
C ILE A 247 14.38 17.39 -5.56
N GLU A 248 14.98 18.57 -5.44
CA GLU A 248 16.29 18.78 -4.86
C GLU A 248 16.15 19.23 -3.40
N ALA A 249 17.13 18.91 -2.57
CA ALA A 249 17.20 19.39 -1.20
C ALA A 249 18.67 19.47 -0.79
N SER A 250 19.01 20.41 0.10
CA SER A 250 20.36 20.51 0.65
C SER A 250 20.73 19.25 1.45
N LEU A 251 22.02 18.96 1.57
CA LEU A 251 22.50 17.82 2.36
C LEU A 251 22.03 17.96 3.82
N ASP A 252 22.15 19.15 4.40
CA ASP A 252 21.70 19.46 5.78
C ASP A 252 20.21 19.18 5.98
N TYR A 253 19.36 19.57 5.01
CA TYR A 253 17.93 19.28 5.06
C TYR A 253 17.67 17.77 5.06
N ARG A 254 18.34 17.03 4.17
CA ARG A 254 18.18 15.57 4.04
C ARG A 254 18.63 14.85 5.31
N ILE A 255 19.75 15.27 5.90
CA ILE A 255 20.25 14.75 7.17
C ILE A 255 19.22 15.04 8.28
N GLY A 256 18.74 16.28 8.39
CA GLY A 256 17.78 16.68 9.40
C GLY A 256 16.47 15.89 9.33
N LEU A 257 15.95 15.67 8.12
CA LEU A 257 14.73 14.88 7.90
C LEU A 257 14.95 13.41 8.31
N LEU A 258 16.02 12.80 7.82
CA LEU A 258 16.34 11.40 8.13
C LEU A 258 16.62 11.19 9.61
N LYS A 259 17.26 12.14 10.28
CA LYS A 259 17.52 12.07 11.72
C LYS A 259 16.21 11.95 12.52
N GLN A 260 15.15 12.65 12.13
CA GLN A 260 13.84 12.51 12.77
C GLN A 260 13.31 11.08 12.63
N ASP A 261 13.44 10.48 11.44
CA ASP A 261 13.03 9.11 11.18
C ASP A 261 13.81 8.07 12.02
N TYR A 262 15.12 8.26 12.18
CA TYR A 262 15.99 7.33 12.91
C TYR A 262 15.95 7.48 14.43
N VAL A 263 15.72 8.70 14.95
CA VAL A 263 15.63 8.95 16.41
C VAL A 263 14.44 8.20 17.03
N HIS A 264 13.38 7.98 16.25
CA HIS A 264 12.23 7.17 16.68
C HIS A 264 12.40 5.67 16.38
N GLY A 265 13.43 5.29 15.61
CA GLY A 265 13.75 3.91 15.28
C GLY A 265 14.36 3.15 16.46
N ASN A 266 14.05 1.87 16.56
CA ASN A 266 14.70 0.98 17.50
C ASN A 266 16.17 0.74 17.07
N LYS A 267 17.15 0.95 17.97
CA LYS A 267 18.58 0.82 17.65
C LYS A 267 18.96 -0.58 17.18
N GLU A 268 18.32 -1.62 17.71
CA GLU A 268 18.52 -3.00 17.27
C GLU A 268 18.03 -3.20 15.82
N GLU A 269 16.90 -2.60 15.43
CA GLU A 269 16.39 -2.64 14.05
C GLU A 269 17.35 -1.94 13.08
N ILE A 270 17.89 -0.77 13.47
CA ILE A 270 18.87 -0.04 12.67
C ILE A 270 20.14 -0.90 12.49
N ASN A 271 20.65 -1.50 13.57
CA ASN A 271 21.83 -2.36 13.52
C ASN A 271 21.65 -3.58 12.61
N GLN A 272 20.46 -4.23 12.66
CA GLN A 272 20.13 -5.34 11.77
C GLN A 272 20.07 -4.91 10.30
N ALA A 273 19.51 -3.74 10.02
CA ALA A 273 19.46 -3.21 8.66
C ALA A 273 20.86 -2.85 8.13
N LEU A 274 21.74 -2.33 8.99
CA LEU A 274 23.14 -2.07 8.65
C LEU A 274 23.92 -3.34 8.32
N ASP A 275 23.60 -4.50 8.91
CA ASP A 275 24.25 -5.76 8.51
C ASP A 275 24.01 -6.09 7.03
N GLY A 276 22.89 -5.64 6.46
CA GLY A 276 22.61 -5.73 5.02
C GLY A 276 23.56 -4.92 4.15
N LEU A 277 24.23 -3.88 4.68
CA LEU A 277 25.21 -3.08 3.95
C LEU A 277 26.54 -3.79 3.72
N LYS A 278 26.87 -4.83 4.49
CA LYS A 278 28.17 -5.53 4.38
C LYS A 278 28.45 -6.09 2.98
N GLN A 279 27.40 -6.28 2.17
CA GLN A 279 27.51 -6.71 0.78
C GLN A 279 27.89 -5.59 -0.20
N TYR A 280 27.79 -4.33 0.21
CA TYR A 280 27.94 -3.16 -0.65
C TYR A 280 28.94 -2.13 -0.13
N VAL A 281 29.24 -2.17 1.16
CA VAL A 281 30.13 -1.26 1.88
C VAL A 281 31.11 -2.13 2.69
N ASN A 282 32.36 -1.67 2.83
CA ASN A 282 33.38 -2.37 3.62
C ASN A 282 32.84 -2.68 5.04
N ALA A 283 33.05 -3.92 5.51
CA ALA A 283 32.63 -4.40 6.82
C ALA A 283 33.14 -3.52 7.96
N GLU A 284 34.36 -2.99 7.88
CA GLU A 284 34.92 -2.08 8.90
C GLU A 284 34.11 -0.78 9.03
N ARG A 285 33.66 -0.23 7.89
CA ARG A 285 32.82 0.98 7.87
C ARG A 285 31.42 0.70 8.44
N VAL A 286 30.87 -0.48 8.18
CA VAL A 286 29.58 -0.92 8.78
C VAL A 286 29.69 -1.05 10.30
N GLU A 287 30.76 -1.65 10.83
CA GLU A 287 30.98 -1.71 12.28
C GLU A 287 31.22 -0.32 12.88
N GLY A 288 31.88 0.58 12.14
CA GLY A 288 31.99 2.00 12.50
C GLY A 288 30.62 2.68 12.65
N TYR A 289 29.69 2.47 11.70
CA TYR A 289 28.33 3.01 11.81
C TYR A 289 27.59 2.50 13.04
N LYS A 290 27.71 1.20 13.36
CA LYS A 290 27.08 0.61 14.55
C LYS A 290 27.62 1.25 15.83
N ALA A 291 28.93 1.49 15.90
CA ALA A 291 29.54 2.17 17.05
C ALA A 291 29.02 3.61 17.20
N SER A 292 28.91 4.37 16.11
CA SER A 292 28.36 5.74 16.12
C SER A 292 26.88 5.77 16.55
N ILE A 293 26.05 4.83 16.08
CA ILE A 293 24.64 4.71 16.50
C ILE A 293 24.51 4.41 17.99
N LEU A 294 25.37 3.56 18.55
CA LEU A 294 25.39 3.30 20.00
C LEU A 294 25.67 4.59 20.79
N GLN A 295 26.53 5.46 20.26
CA GLN A 295 26.87 6.76 20.84
C GLN A 295 25.85 7.88 20.54
N ASN A 296 24.76 7.58 19.82
CA ASN A 296 23.75 8.54 19.32
C ASN A 296 24.28 9.54 18.29
N ASP A 297 25.42 9.25 17.66
CA ASP A 297 25.94 10.04 16.55
C ASP A 297 25.31 9.58 15.23
N PHE A 298 24.01 9.80 15.09
CA PHE A 298 23.25 9.43 13.89
C PHE A 298 23.61 10.29 12.68
N GLU A 299 24.03 11.52 12.93
CA GLU A 299 24.24 12.55 11.91
C GLU A 299 25.40 12.19 10.98
N ALA A 300 26.56 11.86 11.55
CA ALA A 300 27.72 11.42 10.79
C ALA A 300 27.45 10.14 9.97
N VAL A 301 26.67 9.20 10.54
CA VAL A 301 26.30 7.96 9.85
C VAL A 301 25.38 8.23 8.67
N ILE A 302 24.37 9.11 8.85
CA ILE A 302 23.43 9.47 7.79
C ILE A 302 24.16 10.17 6.65
N GLU A 303 24.95 11.19 6.96
CA GLU A 303 25.72 11.94 5.97
C GLU A 303 26.58 11.01 5.12
N ASP A 304 27.34 10.14 5.78
CA ASP A 304 28.25 9.23 5.10
C ASP A 304 27.51 8.22 4.22
N LEU A 305 26.36 7.68 4.68
CA LEU A 305 25.52 6.80 3.88
C LEU A 305 24.92 7.51 2.66
N LEU A 306 24.49 8.77 2.80
CA LEU A 306 23.95 9.54 1.68
C LEU A 306 25.00 9.70 0.59
N LEU A 307 26.20 10.14 0.95
CA LEU A 307 27.27 10.45 -0.01
C LEU A 307 27.94 9.20 -0.60
N SER A 308 28.18 8.17 0.22
CA SER A 308 28.95 6.99 -0.20
C SER A 308 28.11 5.89 -0.84
N TYR A 309 26.81 5.81 -0.53
CA TYR A 309 25.95 4.70 -0.95
C TYR A 309 24.74 5.15 -1.77
N TYR A 310 23.95 6.11 -1.29
CA TYR A 310 22.68 6.46 -1.93
C TYR A 310 22.86 7.31 -3.19
N ASP A 311 23.53 8.46 -3.07
CA ASP A 311 23.64 9.44 -4.16
C ASP A 311 24.39 8.90 -5.38
N PRO A 312 25.49 8.12 -5.25
CA PRO A 312 26.14 7.50 -6.39
C PRO A 312 25.21 6.59 -7.19
N ARG A 313 24.29 5.87 -6.54
CA ARG A 313 23.36 4.93 -7.19
C ARG A 313 22.21 5.63 -7.89
N TYR A 314 21.80 6.79 -7.40
CA TYR A 314 20.73 7.58 -7.98
C TYR A 314 21.12 8.18 -9.35
N ASN A 315 22.36 8.65 -9.47
CA ASN A 315 22.87 9.32 -10.66
C ASN A 315 23.01 8.43 -11.91
N TYR A 316 22.76 7.12 -11.83
CA TYR A 316 22.87 6.19 -12.96
C TYR A 316 21.70 6.25 -13.95
N ASN A 317 20.55 6.81 -13.58
CA ASN A 317 19.36 6.87 -14.44
C ASN A 317 19.07 8.31 -14.88
N LYS A 318 19.57 8.70 -16.06
CA LYS A 318 19.18 9.97 -16.70
C LYS A 318 17.68 9.91 -17.03
N LYS A 319 16.90 10.78 -16.41
CA LYS A 319 15.51 11.06 -16.75
C LYS A 319 15.39 12.49 -17.22
N GLU A 320 14.50 12.73 -18.18
CA GLU A 320 14.08 14.07 -18.54
C GLU A 320 13.07 14.56 -17.51
N TYR A 321 13.36 15.72 -16.93
CA TYR A 321 12.50 16.40 -15.97
C TYR A 321 11.88 17.60 -16.65
N VAL A 322 10.58 17.79 -16.45
CA VAL A 322 9.84 18.94 -16.99
C VAL A 322 9.91 20.16 -16.07
N ALA A 323 10.31 19.96 -14.81
CA ALA A 323 10.53 21.02 -13.82
C ALA A 323 11.44 20.53 -12.68
N ASP A 324 12.12 21.47 -12.05
CA ASP A 324 12.97 21.26 -10.88
C ASP A 324 12.43 22.12 -9.71
N PHE A 325 12.33 21.52 -8.53
CA PHE A 325 11.89 22.19 -7.29
C PHE A 325 12.93 21.98 -6.20
N HIS A 326 13.28 23.05 -5.48
CA HIS A 326 14.14 22.98 -4.30
C HIS A 326 13.29 22.92 -3.04
N ASN A 327 13.39 21.82 -2.29
CA ASN A 327 12.61 21.58 -1.10
C ASN A 327 13.35 22.02 0.16
N GLU A 328 12.90 23.16 0.70
CA GLU A 328 13.26 23.62 2.06
C GLU A 328 12.11 23.37 3.06
N SER A 329 10.89 23.22 2.55
CA SER A 329 9.66 23.00 3.32
C SER A 329 8.66 22.23 2.46
N PRO A 330 8.17 21.05 2.90
CA PRO A 330 7.23 20.25 2.11
C PRO A 330 5.97 21.03 1.73
N THR A 331 5.47 21.85 2.65
CA THR A 331 4.31 22.72 2.49
C THR A 331 4.49 23.72 1.33
N LYS A 332 5.59 24.48 1.33
CA LYS A 332 5.89 25.47 0.27
C LYS A 332 6.15 24.79 -1.09
N THR A 333 6.86 23.67 -1.06
CA THR A 333 7.16 22.89 -2.27
C THR A 333 5.88 22.32 -2.89
N ALA A 334 4.96 21.81 -2.07
CA ALA A 334 3.66 21.34 -2.54
C ALA A 334 2.83 22.47 -3.18
N GLU A 335 2.85 23.68 -2.60
CA GLU A 335 2.20 24.86 -3.19
C GLU A 335 2.76 25.19 -4.57
N ALA A 336 4.09 25.27 -4.69
CA ALA A 336 4.75 25.55 -5.96
C ALA A 336 4.46 24.47 -7.02
N ILE A 337 4.43 23.20 -6.63
CA ILE A 337 4.08 22.09 -7.52
C ILE A 337 2.63 22.20 -8.00
N LEU A 338 1.69 22.56 -7.13
CA LEU A 338 0.28 22.74 -7.52
C LEU A 338 0.08 23.93 -8.45
N GLU A 339 0.77 25.03 -8.19
CA GLU A 339 0.74 26.21 -9.07
C GLU A 339 1.29 25.88 -10.46
N TRP A 340 2.43 25.19 -10.50
CA TRP A 340 3.03 24.69 -11.73
C TRP A 340 2.11 23.72 -12.48
N ALA A 341 1.49 22.76 -11.77
CA ALA A 341 0.61 21.77 -12.38
C ALA A 341 -0.62 22.41 -13.03
N LYS A 342 -1.19 23.45 -12.39
CA LYS A 342 -2.31 24.24 -12.96
C LYS A 342 -1.90 24.92 -14.27
N ASN A 343 -0.74 25.56 -14.29
CA ASN A 343 -0.27 26.30 -15.47
C ASN A 343 -0.09 25.38 -16.70
N ILE A 344 0.34 24.13 -16.48
CA ILE A 344 0.50 23.15 -17.55
C ILE A 344 -0.84 22.60 -18.05
N GLU A 345 -1.85 22.46 -17.19
CA GLU A 345 -3.19 22.07 -17.64
C GLU A 345 -3.76 23.10 -18.62
N TYR A 346 -3.59 24.40 -18.32
CA TYR A 346 -4.04 25.48 -19.20
C TYR A 346 -3.38 25.44 -20.59
N GLU A 347 -2.08 25.15 -20.67
CA GLU A 347 -1.37 25.06 -21.96
C GLU A 347 -1.87 23.88 -22.82
N THR A 348 -2.14 22.73 -22.20
CA THR A 348 -2.66 21.56 -22.93
C THR A 348 -4.11 21.72 -23.41
N ASP A 349 -4.94 22.47 -22.68
CA ASP A 349 -6.32 22.77 -23.12
C ASP A 349 -6.33 23.80 -24.28
N THR A 350 -5.39 24.75 -24.29
CA THR A 350 -5.26 25.72 -25.41
C THR A 350 -4.74 25.09 -26.70
N ASP A 351 -3.84 24.09 -26.64
CA ASP A 351 -3.37 23.37 -27.83
C ASP A 351 -4.48 22.50 -28.45
N GLN A 352 -5.34 21.88 -27.62
CA GLN A 352 -6.49 21.12 -28.13
C GLN A 352 -7.57 22.01 -28.74
N THR A 353 -7.69 23.28 -28.31
CA THR A 353 -8.60 24.23 -28.95
C THR A 353 -8.06 24.79 -30.27
N GLN A 354 -6.73 24.85 -30.45
CA GLN A 354 -6.12 25.28 -31.72
C GLN A 354 -6.14 24.19 -32.81
N GLU A 355 -6.01 22.90 -32.47
CA GLU A 355 -6.11 21.81 -33.45
C GLU A 355 -7.54 21.61 -34.01
N MET A 356 -8.58 22.02 -33.29
CA MET A 356 -9.97 21.96 -33.78
C MET A 356 -10.39 23.18 -34.63
N GLY A 357 -9.50 24.16 -34.83
CA GLY A 357 -9.82 25.45 -35.46
C GLY A 357 -9.52 25.58 -36.96
N LEU A 358 -8.99 24.56 -37.64
CA LEU A 358 -8.63 24.64 -39.06
C LEU A 358 -9.42 23.65 -39.92
N SER A 359 -10.70 23.94 -40.13
CA SER A 359 -11.42 23.48 -41.33
C SER A 359 -12.26 24.63 -41.89
N ASN A 360 -11.64 25.45 -42.74
CA ASN A 360 -12.39 26.38 -43.58
C ASN A 360 -13.18 25.60 -44.65
N PRO A 361 -14.46 25.92 -44.89
CA PRO A 361 -15.22 25.30 -45.96
C PRO A 361 -14.80 25.88 -47.33
N PRO A 362 -14.76 25.08 -48.41
CA PRO A 362 -14.53 25.60 -49.75
C PRO A 362 -15.80 26.31 -50.26
N VAL A 363 -15.59 27.44 -50.93
CA VAL A 363 -16.58 28.17 -51.74
C VAL A 363 -16.76 27.48 -53.09
#